data_AF-A0A0F9QKJ3-F1
#
_entry.id   AF-A0A0F9QKJ3-F1
#
_cell.length_a   1.000
_cell.length_b   1.000
_cell.length_c   1.000
_cell.angle_alpha   90.00
_cell.angle_beta   90.00
_cell.angle_gamma   90.00
#
_symmetry.space_group_name_H-M   'P 1'
#
loop_
_entity.id
_entity.type
_entity.pdbx_description
1 polymer ?
#
loop_
_entity_poly.entity_id
_entity_poly.type
_entity_poly.pdbx_seq_one_letter_code
_entity_poly.pdbx_strand_id
1 'polypeptide(L)'
;MSSINKVFEETLNKITPTKREIVLVNNITDKLKDLLDKKAKALNITYTVIEPQGSTGIKQTQLRDDFDVDLFVGLDYNEYRPKYHGLSKNKLRKETKKLFLDLCNNWIIKSLSSREFNNPRLLYAEHPYVTVDFITDNIIIKIDIVLYFELDLNIIKQSGPVTAVDRSPWHGRFVRDELTKAQKNDVRVLKQFFKSCHCYGDKSAVGKIGFIGYSAELLIYYLGNILNVFKHFNELKKKPFDFYSRSVKELKKIPHFKGDCLIIIDPIDKNRNVASAISDKAYKYCNHKVFEFLQTPNTNFFKLKPIPEKNLANKEDPILSNVYIIELKNENDKIHYTINRDKLYSLGESIKVNGEKEFSHAERFGKIFFEVYFEDEKNEYNIALYCEKPDISKTYVRKGPPITEHFHATNFKKRNSEWFEEENYLWVKTTREFDNFLKFLTTFSKSKLPINFKILNISNTFNVRTTSGKKSLTVLTEMVLPYITKD
;
A
#
# COMPACT_ATOMS: atom_id res chain seq x y z
N MET A 1 25.16 -22.05 -17.36
CA MET A 1 24.10 -21.25 -16.70
C MET A 1 23.39 -20.42 -17.76
N SER A 2 22.06 -20.27 -17.69
CA SER A 2 21.34 -19.35 -18.58
C SER A 2 21.76 -17.90 -18.30
N SER A 3 21.62 -17.02 -19.29
CA SER A 3 21.87 -15.57 -19.11
C SER A 3 21.07 -15.00 -17.93
N ILE A 4 19.83 -15.46 -17.73
CA ILE A 4 18.97 -15.08 -16.60
C ILE A 4 19.58 -15.46 -15.25
N ASN A 5 20.05 -16.71 -15.08
CA ASN A 5 20.60 -17.15 -13.80
C ASN A 5 21.86 -16.36 -13.43
N LYS A 6 22.68 -16.01 -14.42
CA LYS A 6 23.86 -15.15 -14.20
C LYS A 6 23.45 -13.77 -13.67
N VAL A 7 22.39 -13.17 -14.23
CA VAL A 7 21.85 -11.89 -13.74
C VAL A 7 21.34 -12.00 -12.29
N PHE A 8 20.66 -13.08 -11.93
CA PHE A 8 20.21 -13.31 -10.55
C PHE A 8 21.38 -13.46 -9.59
N GLU A 9 22.41 -14.24 -9.93
CA GLU A 9 23.61 -14.42 -9.11
C GLU A 9 24.39 -13.11 -8.92
N GLU A 10 24.61 -12.36 -10.00
CA GLU A 10 25.26 -11.03 -9.95
C GLU A 10 24.48 -10.04 -9.08
N THR A 11 23.15 -10.11 -9.12
CA THR A 11 22.27 -9.28 -8.29
C THR A 11 22.38 -9.71 -6.83
N LEU A 12 22.28 -11.01 -6.55
CA LEU A 12 22.32 -11.58 -5.21
C LEU A 12 23.61 -11.18 -4.46
N ASN A 13 24.75 -11.17 -5.14
CA ASN A 13 26.04 -10.76 -4.57
C ASN A 13 26.04 -9.30 -4.05
N LYS A 14 25.21 -8.44 -4.65
CA LYS A 14 25.10 -7.02 -4.28
C LYS A 14 24.08 -6.77 -3.17
N ILE A 15 23.02 -7.58 -3.12
CA ILE A 15 21.88 -7.35 -2.22
C ILE A 15 21.85 -8.26 -1.00
N THR A 16 22.71 -9.27 -0.92
CA THR A 16 22.76 -10.15 0.25
C THR A 16 23.41 -9.41 1.42
N PRO A 17 22.79 -9.42 2.61
CA PRO A 17 23.39 -8.85 3.81
C PRO A 17 24.77 -9.43 4.09
N THR A 18 25.69 -8.57 4.48
CA THR A 18 27.02 -8.93 4.92
C THR A 18 26.98 -9.59 6.30
N LYS A 19 28.03 -10.35 6.63
CA LYS A 19 28.17 -10.93 7.97
C LYS A 19 28.16 -9.87 9.08
N ARG A 20 28.71 -8.68 8.81
CA ARG A 20 28.75 -7.57 9.77
C ARG A 20 27.35 -7.06 10.09
N GLU A 21 26.50 -6.90 9.09
CA GLU A 21 25.10 -6.49 9.28
C GLU A 21 24.31 -7.52 10.09
N ILE A 22 24.50 -8.82 9.79
CA ILE A 22 23.84 -9.89 10.54
C ILE A 22 24.26 -9.89 12.01
N VAL A 23 25.56 -9.76 12.28
CA VAL A 23 26.08 -9.68 13.66
C VAL A 23 25.57 -8.44 14.38
N LEU A 24 25.53 -7.29 13.71
CA LEU A 24 25.01 -6.05 14.28
C LEU A 24 23.54 -6.19 14.69
N VAL A 25 22.68 -6.70 13.81
CA VAL A 25 21.25 -6.92 14.11
C VAL A 25 21.06 -7.90 15.27
N ASN A 26 21.85 -8.97 15.35
CA ASN A 26 21.79 -9.92 16.46
C ASN A 26 22.19 -9.25 17.78
N ASN A 27 23.29 -8.50 17.81
CA ASN A 27 23.75 -7.78 19.01
C ASN A 27 22.70 -6.78 19.52
N ILE A 28 22.08 -6.03 18.60
CA ILE A 28 20.98 -5.09 18.92
C ILE A 28 19.80 -5.85 19.54
N THR A 29 19.42 -6.97 18.91
CA THR A 29 18.30 -7.81 19.36
C THR A 29 18.54 -8.37 20.76
N ASP A 30 19.72 -8.91 21.02
CA ASP A 30 20.07 -9.52 22.31
C ASP A 30 20.11 -8.47 23.43
N LYS A 31 20.65 -7.29 23.12
CA LYS A 31 20.64 -6.16 24.06
C LYS A 31 19.22 -5.70 24.40
N LEU A 32 18.34 -5.60 23.39
CA LEU A 32 16.94 -5.24 23.62
C LEU A 32 16.20 -6.28 24.45
N LYS A 33 16.42 -7.57 24.19
CA LYS A 33 15.85 -8.66 24.99
C LYS A 33 16.24 -8.53 26.46
N ASP A 34 17.53 -8.30 26.74
CA ASP A 34 18.02 -8.13 28.11
C ASP A 34 17.41 -6.90 28.81
N LEU A 35 17.30 -5.76 28.12
CA LEU A 35 16.68 -4.55 28.66
C LEU A 35 15.20 -4.76 28.99
N LEU A 36 14.44 -5.36 28.06
CA LEU A 36 13.03 -5.66 28.22
C LEU A 36 12.80 -6.67 29.34
N ASP A 37 13.59 -7.74 29.42
CA ASP A 37 13.49 -8.77 30.45
C ASP A 37 13.78 -8.21 31.86
N LYS A 38 14.87 -7.45 32.01
CA LYS A 38 15.20 -6.79 33.29
C LYS A 38 14.06 -5.89 33.77
N LYS A 39 13.46 -5.12 32.87
CA LYS A 39 12.34 -4.24 33.22
C LYS A 39 11.05 -5.02 33.51
N ALA A 40 10.78 -6.09 32.78
CA ALA A 40 9.62 -6.96 33.03
C ALA A 40 9.68 -7.55 34.44
N LYS A 41 10.84 -8.10 34.84
CA LYS A 41 11.10 -8.61 36.19
C LYS A 41 10.89 -7.55 37.27
N ALA A 42 11.42 -6.34 37.07
CA ALA A 42 11.25 -5.24 38.02
C ALA A 42 9.79 -4.76 38.17
N LEU A 43 8.96 -4.98 37.15
CA LEU A 43 7.54 -4.60 37.12
C LEU A 43 6.59 -5.77 37.40
N ASN A 44 7.11 -6.98 37.67
CA ASN A 44 6.33 -8.22 37.75
C ASN A 44 5.41 -8.45 36.54
N ILE A 45 5.91 -8.15 35.34
CA ILE A 45 5.20 -8.40 34.07
C ILE A 45 5.63 -9.76 33.51
N THR A 46 4.65 -10.61 33.23
CA THR A 46 4.85 -11.89 32.53
C THR A 46 4.83 -11.70 31.01
N TYR A 47 5.70 -12.42 30.32
CA TYR A 47 5.71 -12.51 28.86
C TYR A 47 6.17 -13.92 28.46
N THR A 48 5.77 -14.39 27.28
CA THR A 48 6.09 -15.75 26.81
C THR A 48 7.40 -15.80 26.07
N VAL A 49 7.61 -14.86 25.14
CA VAL A 49 8.79 -14.83 24.27
C VAL A 49 9.09 -13.40 23.82
N ILE A 50 10.37 -13.09 23.62
CA ILE A 50 10.81 -11.92 22.87
C ILE A 50 11.61 -12.46 21.68
N GLU A 51 11.13 -12.26 20.46
CA GLU A 51 11.74 -12.82 19.26
C GLU A 51 11.81 -11.82 18.09
N PRO A 52 12.94 -11.77 17.36
CA PRO A 52 13.02 -10.95 16.16
C PRO A 52 12.16 -11.56 15.05
N GLN A 53 11.26 -10.77 14.50
CA GLN A 53 10.39 -11.10 13.38
C GLN A 53 10.81 -10.32 12.12
N GLY A 54 9.91 -10.22 11.15
CA GLY A 54 10.20 -9.50 9.91
C GLY A 54 11.23 -10.21 9.03
N SER A 55 11.80 -9.46 8.09
CA SER A 55 12.77 -10.03 7.14
C SER A 55 14.15 -10.26 7.76
N THR A 56 14.51 -9.45 8.75
CA THR A 56 15.79 -9.46 9.49
C THR A 56 15.81 -10.48 10.63
N GLY A 57 14.64 -10.87 11.16
CA GLY A 57 14.49 -11.88 12.20
C GLY A 57 14.48 -13.31 11.67
N ILE A 58 13.61 -14.16 12.21
CA ILE A 58 13.65 -15.62 11.96
C ILE A 58 13.51 -16.04 10.48
N LYS A 59 12.96 -15.17 9.62
CA LYS A 59 12.79 -15.44 8.18
C LYS A 59 14.12 -15.46 7.43
N GLN A 60 15.04 -14.55 7.78
CA GLN A 60 16.31 -14.34 7.09
C GLN A 60 16.13 -14.13 5.57
N THR A 61 15.31 -13.13 5.19
CA THR A 61 14.98 -12.75 3.80
C THR A 61 15.17 -11.24 3.52
N GLN A 62 15.93 -10.57 4.38
CA GLN A 62 16.29 -9.15 4.32
C GLN A 62 17.29 -8.83 3.19
N LEU A 63 17.26 -7.60 2.70
CA LEU A 63 18.23 -7.07 1.75
C LEU A 63 19.38 -6.37 2.49
N ARG A 64 20.52 -6.21 1.83
CA ARG A 64 21.64 -5.38 2.31
C ARG A 64 21.18 -3.94 2.48
N ASP A 65 21.70 -3.27 3.50
CA ASP A 65 21.39 -1.89 3.87
C ASP A 65 19.90 -1.65 4.26
N ASP A 66 19.12 -2.72 4.41
CA ASP A 66 17.70 -2.71 4.80
C ASP A 66 17.58 -3.07 6.29
N PHE A 67 17.97 -2.12 7.15
CA PHE A 67 18.11 -2.31 8.61
C PHE A 67 16.81 -2.12 9.40
N ASP A 68 15.69 -2.69 8.95
CA ASP A 68 14.45 -2.67 9.71
C ASP A 68 14.41 -3.86 10.68
N VAL A 69 14.48 -3.59 12.00
CA VAL A 69 14.44 -4.63 13.04
C VAL A 69 13.04 -4.67 13.67
N ASP A 70 12.33 -5.77 13.46
CA ASP A 70 11.04 -6.04 14.07
C ASP A 70 11.23 -6.93 15.31
N LEU A 71 10.99 -6.43 16.52
CA LEU A 71 11.08 -7.21 17.76
C LEU A 71 9.69 -7.46 18.34
N PHE A 72 9.28 -8.73 18.40
CA PHE A 72 7.96 -9.10 18.84
C PHE A 72 7.99 -9.65 20.26
N VAL A 73 7.06 -9.19 21.09
CA VAL A 73 6.95 -9.51 22.51
C VAL A 73 5.61 -10.20 22.75
N GLY A 74 5.67 -11.51 23.03
CA GLY A 74 4.52 -12.38 23.20
C GLY A 74 3.95 -12.33 24.61
N LEU A 75 2.62 -12.28 24.69
CA LEU A 75 1.85 -12.33 25.93
C LEU A 75 0.98 -13.59 25.92
N ASP A 76 0.93 -14.37 27.01
CA ASP A 76 0.08 -15.56 27.06
C ASP A 76 -1.39 -15.16 27.04
N TYR A 77 -2.09 -15.42 25.93
CA TYR A 77 -3.49 -15.06 25.81
C TYR A 77 -4.37 -15.72 26.86
N ASN A 78 -4.01 -16.91 27.38
CA ASN A 78 -4.81 -17.61 28.37
C ASN A 78 -4.93 -16.82 29.68
N GLU A 79 -3.90 -16.05 30.06
CA GLU A 79 -3.94 -15.16 31.23
C GLU A 79 -4.95 -14.02 31.05
N TYR A 80 -5.11 -13.52 29.82
CA TYR A 80 -6.00 -12.39 29.52
C TYR A 80 -7.40 -12.81 29.08
N ARG A 81 -7.57 -14.05 28.58
CA ARG A 81 -8.82 -14.59 28.04
C ARG A 81 -10.02 -14.43 28.99
N PRO A 82 -9.91 -14.65 30.33
CA PRO A 82 -11.04 -14.45 31.24
C PRO A 82 -11.59 -13.02 31.21
N LYS A 83 -10.73 -12.01 31.08
CA LYS A 83 -11.12 -10.58 30.99
C LYS A 83 -11.83 -10.24 29.68
N TYR A 84 -11.61 -11.05 28.65
CA TYR A 84 -12.12 -10.85 27.30
C TYR A 84 -13.33 -11.72 26.95
N HIS A 85 -13.70 -12.64 27.83
CA HIS A 85 -14.82 -13.55 27.63
C HIS A 85 -16.14 -12.78 27.45
N GLY A 86 -16.91 -13.14 26.42
CA GLY A 86 -18.21 -12.53 26.12
C GLY A 86 -18.15 -11.09 25.57
N LEU A 87 -16.95 -10.52 25.34
CA LEU A 87 -16.84 -9.20 24.73
C LEU A 87 -17.20 -9.25 23.24
N SER A 88 -17.94 -8.24 22.77
CA SER A 88 -18.09 -8.02 21.34
C SER A 88 -16.75 -7.67 20.70
N LYS A 89 -16.58 -7.94 19.40
CA LYS A 89 -15.35 -7.68 18.65
C LYS A 89 -14.83 -6.24 18.82
N ASN A 90 -15.73 -5.26 18.83
CA ASN A 90 -15.38 -3.85 19.01
C ASN A 90 -14.88 -3.56 20.44
N LYS A 91 -15.51 -4.15 21.45
CA LYS A 91 -15.11 -3.98 22.85
C LYS A 91 -13.78 -4.68 23.13
N LEU A 92 -13.60 -5.89 22.61
CA LEU A 92 -12.33 -6.62 22.64
C LEU A 92 -11.20 -5.76 22.05
N ARG A 93 -11.37 -5.24 20.84
CA ARG A 93 -10.37 -4.38 20.19
C ARG A 93 -10.01 -3.15 21.03
N LYS A 94 -10.99 -2.52 21.68
CA LYS A 94 -10.78 -1.37 22.57
C LYS A 94 -9.99 -1.75 23.82
N GLU A 95 -10.35 -2.83 24.48
CA GLU A 95 -9.68 -3.30 25.71
C GLU A 95 -8.26 -3.81 25.44
N THR A 96 -8.06 -4.55 24.35
CA THR A 96 -6.71 -4.96 23.91
C THR A 96 -5.84 -3.77 23.56
N LYS A 97 -6.39 -2.76 22.85
CA LYS A 97 -5.67 -1.52 22.57
C LYS A 97 -5.24 -0.80 23.86
N LYS A 98 -6.09 -0.77 24.87
CA LYS A 98 -5.78 -0.17 26.18
C LYS A 98 -4.66 -0.93 26.90
N LEU A 99 -4.71 -2.26 26.90
CA LEU A 99 -3.66 -3.11 27.47
C LEU A 99 -2.31 -2.86 26.78
N PHE A 100 -2.26 -2.93 25.45
CA PHE A 100 -1.00 -2.76 24.71
C PHE A 100 -0.45 -1.34 24.87
N LEU A 101 -1.33 -0.33 24.94
CA LEU A 101 -0.92 1.04 25.23
C LEU A 101 -0.25 1.17 26.60
N ASP A 102 -0.85 0.54 27.62
CA ASP A 102 -0.31 0.53 28.98
C ASP A 102 1.07 -0.13 29.03
N LEU A 103 1.20 -1.33 28.44
CA LEU A 103 2.47 -2.05 28.36
C LEU A 103 3.53 -1.29 27.53
N CYS A 104 3.16 -0.66 26.42
CA CYS A 104 4.08 0.18 25.65
C CYS A 104 4.64 1.32 26.51
N ASN A 105 3.77 2.04 27.23
CA ASN A 105 4.18 3.21 28.03
C ASN A 105 4.92 2.82 29.31
N ASN A 106 4.47 1.76 30.00
CA ASN A 106 4.95 1.43 31.33
C ASN A 106 6.07 0.40 31.34
N TRP A 107 6.17 -0.44 30.31
CA TRP A 107 7.22 -1.45 30.17
C TRP A 107 8.18 -1.11 29.03
N ILE A 108 7.72 -1.11 27.78
CA ILE A 108 8.60 -1.02 26.61
C ILE A 108 9.40 0.29 26.60
N ILE A 109 8.73 1.45 26.61
CA ILE A 109 9.39 2.76 26.59
C ILE A 109 10.32 2.93 27.80
N LYS A 110 9.89 2.50 28.99
CA LYS A 110 10.72 2.60 30.20
C LYS A 110 11.91 1.63 30.24
N SER A 111 11.99 0.68 29.31
CA SER A 111 13.15 -0.20 29.12
C SER A 111 14.23 0.42 28.23
N LEU A 112 13.86 1.40 27.42
CA LEU A 112 14.72 2.03 26.40
C LEU A 112 15.50 3.24 26.96
N SER A 113 16.05 3.10 28.17
CA SER A 113 16.77 4.19 28.86
C SER A 113 18.27 4.27 28.56
N SER A 114 18.80 3.33 27.78
CA SER A 114 20.22 3.29 27.40
C SER A 114 20.54 4.31 26.30
N ARG A 115 21.75 4.88 26.33
CA ARG A 115 22.19 5.99 25.46
C ARG A 115 22.13 5.68 23.96
N GLU A 116 22.21 4.41 23.57
CA GLU A 116 22.14 4.01 22.16
C GLU A 116 20.71 4.02 21.60
N PHE A 117 19.70 3.86 22.46
CA PHE A 117 18.29 3.83 22.07
C PHE A 117 17.69 5.22 22.25
N ASN A 118 17.49 5.92 21.13
CA ASN A 118 17.08 7.31 21.09
C ASN A 118 15.67 7.45 20.55
N ASN A 119 15.00 8.52 20.97
CA ASN A 119 13.68 8.92 20.48
C ASN A 119 12.64 7.79 20.46
N PRO A 120 12.38 7.10 21.60
CA PRO A 120 11.29 6.13 21.65
C PRO A 120 9.96 6.84 21.40
N ARG A 121 9.22 6.39 20.37
CA ARG A 121 7.97 6.99 19.92
C ARG A 121 6.88 5.94 19.90
N LEU A 122 5.74 6.28 20.49
CA LEU A 122 4.53 5.48 20.39
C LEU A 122 3.85 5.75 19.04
N LEU A 123 3.72 4.71 18.22
CA LEU A 123 3.03 4.77 16.94
C LEU A 123 1.82 3.85 16.93
N TYR A 124 0.95 4.01 15.92
CA TYR A 124 -0.28 3.24 15.79
C TYR A 124 -0.40 2.66 14.39
N ALA A 125 -0.56 1.34 14.32
CA ALA A 125 -1.13 0.64 13.16
C ALA A 125 -2.58 0.26 13.50
N GLU A 126 -2.89 -1.03 13.62
CA GLU A 126 -4.14 -1.47 14.24
C GLU A 126 -4.13 -1.28 15.77
N HIS A 127 -2.96 -1.51 16.37
CA HIS A 127 -2.67 -1.41 17.80
C HIS A 127 -1.39 -0.57 18.02
N PRO A 128 -1.19 -0.01 19.23
CA PRO A 128 0.03 0.71 19.57
C PRO A 128 1.26 -0.19 19.50
N TYR A 129 2.36 0.36 19.02
CA TYR A 129 3.69 -0.22 19.06
C TYR A 129 4.71 0.89 19.35
N VAL A 130 5.93 0.51 19.73
CA VAL A 130 7.01 1.46 20.02
C VAL A 130 8.04 1.37 18.92
N THR A 131 8.35 2.49 18.28
CA THR A 131 9.52 2.61 17.41
C THR A 131 10.64 3.32 18.16
N VAL A 132 11.89 2.92 17.96
CA VAL A 132 13.06 3.55 18.56
C VAL A 132 14.23 3.57 17.58
N ASP A 133 15.04 4.62 17.65
CA ASP A 133 16.23 4.76 16.81
C ASP A 133 17.44 4.20 17.58
N PHE A 134 18.07 3.15 17.06
CA PHE A 134 19.36 2.67 17.56
C PHE A 134 20.49 3.39 16.83
N ILE A 135 21.31 4.12 17.59
CA ILE A 135 22.41 4.92 17.06
C ILE A 135 23.72 4.15 17.24
N THR A 136 24.42 3.94 16.14
CA THR A 136 25.83 3.51 16.10
C THR A 136 26.62 4.52 15.27
N ASP A 137 27.96 4.46 15.29
CA ASP A 137 28.87 5.54 14.89
C ASP A 137 28.52 6.21 13.54
N ASN A 138 27.98 5.47 12.56
CA ASN A 138 27.69 6.01 11.23
C ASN A 138 26.29 5.68 10.65
N ILE A 139 25.41 4.96 11.37
CA ILE A 139 24.08 4.61 10.87
C ILE A 139 23.02 4.67 11.98
N ILE A 140 21.78 4.99 11.57
CA ILE A 140 20.59 4.96 12.42
C ILE A 140 19.74 3.77 11.99
N ILE A 141 19.51 2.85 12.91
CA ILE A 141 18.70 1.65 12.69
C ILE A 141 17.34 1.86 13.36
N LYS A 142 16.26 1.72 12.61
CA LYS A 142 14.90 1.80 13.17
C LYS A 142 14.50 0.43 13.70
N ILE A 143 13.96 0.43 14.91
CA ILE A 143 13.52 -0.79 15.59
C ILE A 143 12.07 -0.61 15.99
N ASP A 144 11.22 -1.52 15.53
CA ASP A 144 9.81 -1.58 15.90
C ASP A 144 9.59 -2.71 16.91
N ILE A 145 9.15 -2.34 18.11
CA ILE A 145 8.85 -3.27 19.21
C ILE A 145 7.34 -3.42 19.31
N VAL A 146 6.87 -4.65 19.06
CA VAL A 146 5.46 -4.95 18.84
C VAL A 146 4.97 -6.00 19.83
N LEU A 147 3.94 -5.65 20.61
CA LEU A 147 3.26 -6.60 21.51
C LEU A 147 2.22 -7.40 20.74
N TYR A 148 2.08 -8.68 21.08
CA TYR A 148 1.08 -9.56 20.50
C TYR A 148 0.63 -10.61 21.52
N PHE A 149 -0.50 -11.25 21.26
CA PHE A 149 -0.92 -12.43 22.01
C PHE A 149 -0.34 -13.69 21.39
N GLU A 150 0.42 -14.47 22.16
CA GLU A 150 0.85 -15.81 21.72
C GLU A 150 -0.39 -16.71 21.71
N LEU A 151 -0.70 -17.24 20.54
CA LEU A 151 -1.85 -18.11 20.28
C LEU A 151 -1.37 -19.40 19.64
N ASP A 152 -1.98 -20.52 20.03
CA ASP A 152 -1.81 -21.78 19.32
C ASP A 152 -2.27 -21.65 17.86
N LEU A 153 -1.52 -22.27 16.93
CA LEU A 153 -1.82 -22.19 15.49
C LEU A 153 -3.22 -22.72 15.16
N ASN A 154 -3.70 -23.75 15.86
CA ASN A 154 -5.03 -24.31 15.61
C ASN A 154 -6.12 -23.32 15.98
N ILE A 155 -5.92 -22.53 17.04
CA ILE A 155 -6.85 -21.45 17.42
C ILE A 155 -6.95 -20.43 16.28
N ILE A 156 -5.81 -20.00 15.72
CA ILE A 156 -5.80 -19.04 14.60
C ILE A 156 -6.48 -19.65 13.36
N LYS A 157 -6.18 -20.90 13.01
CA LYS A 157 -6.78 -21.56 11.84
C LYS A 157 -8.30 -21.78 11.96
N GLN A 158 -8.79 -22.04 13.17
CA GLN A 158 -10.21 -22.29 13.43
C GLN A 158 -11.00 -20.99 13.59
N SER A 159 -10.51 -20.07 14.43
CA SER A 159 -11.25 -18.92 14.92
C SER A 159 -10.70 -17.57 14.43
N GLY A 160 -9.55 -17.56 13.75
CA GLY A 160 -8.80 -16.35 13.43
C GLY A 160 -7.98 -15.84 14.62
N PRO A 161 -7.11 -14.86 14.40
CA PRO A 161 -6.34 -14.25 15.47
C PRO A 161 -7.20 -13.28 16.29
N VAL A 162 -6.76 -12.94 17.51
CA VAL A 162 -7.44 -11.95 18.36
C VAL A 162 -7.22 -10.53 17.81
N THR A 163 -6.00 -10.27 17.36
CA THR A 163 -5.55 -9.05 16.67
C THR A 163 -4.84 -9.43 15.37
N ALA A 164 -4.73 -8.52 14.39
CA ALA A 164 -4.03 -8.88 13.15
C ALA A 164 -2.54 -9.22 13.33
N VAL A 165 -1.92 -8.84 14.45
CA VAL A 165 -0.49 -9.03 14.69
C VAL A 165 -0.16 -10.42 15.28
N ASP A 166 -1.11 -11.10 15.91
CA ASP A 166 -0.89 -12.40 16.57
C ASP A 166 -0.49 -13.53 15.59
N ARG A 167 -0.76 -13.35 14.29
CA ARG A 167 -0.35 -14.28 13.22
C ARG A 167 1.08 -14.07 12.74
N SER A 168 1.67 -12.90 12.96
CA SER A 168 3.00 -12.55 12.43
C SER A 168 4.12 -13.48 12.89
N PRO A 169 4.16 -13.96 14.16
CA PRO A 169 5.13 -14.96 14.57
C PRO A 169 5.00 -16.27 13.78
N TRP A 170 3.77 -16.72 13.55
CA TRP A 170 3.49 -17.90 12.74
C TRP A 170 3.85 -17.70 11.26
N HIS A 171 3.74 -16.49 10.71
CA HIS A 171 4.30 -16.18 9.38
C HIS A 171 5.81 -16.34 9.35
N GLY A 172 6.50 -15.87 10.39
CA GLY A 172 7.94 -16.04 10.54
C GLY A 172 8.35 -17.50 10.60
N ARG A 173 7.67 -18.29 11.45
CA ARG A 173 7.89 -19.74 11.60
C ARG A 173 7.64 -20.49 10.29
N PHE A 174 6.52 -20.21 9.62
CA PHE A 174 6.20 -20.79 8.31
C PHE A 174 7.30 -20.54 7.29
N VAL A 175 7.76 -19.29 7.13
CA VAL A 175 8.82 -18.96 6.16
C VAL A 175 10.17 -19.59 6.55
N ARG A 176 10.48 -19.65 7.85
CA ARG A 176 11.70 -20.29 8.35
C ARG A 176 11.75 -21.77 7.96
N ASP A 177 10.63 -22.46 8.15
CA ASP A 177 10.50 -23.92 8.07
C ASP A 177 10.22 -24.40 6.64
N GLU A 178 9.45 -23.65 5.85
CA GLU A 178 9.02 -24.06 4.50
C GLU A 178 9.95 -23.59 3.38
N LEU A 179 10.73 -22.52 3.59
CA LEU A 179 11.67 -22.04 2.57
C LEU A 179 13.10 -22.52 2.82
N THR A 180 13.66 -23.14 1.79
CA THR A 180 15.09 -23.48 1.75
C THR A 180 15.97 -22.23 1.70
N LYS A 181 17.27 -22.38 1.99
CA LYS A 181 18.25 -21.28 1.86
C LYS A 181 18.30 -20.69 0.44
N ALA A 182 18.19 -21.53 -0.59
CA ALA A 182 18.16 -21.08 -1.98
C ALA A 182 16.89 -20.24 -2.26
N GLN A 183 15.73 -20.69 -1.80
CA GLN A 183 14.48 -19.93 -1.91
C GLN A 183 14.52 -18.61 -1.16
N LYS A 184 15.15 -18.55 0.01
CA LYS A 184 15.34 -17.28 0.74
C LYS A 184 16.19 -16.28 -0.07
N ASN A 185 17.14 -16.76 -0.87
CA ASN A 185 17.88 -15.92 -1.81
C ASN A 185 17.01 -15.48 -3.00
N ASP A 186 16.17 -16.37 -3.54
CA ASP A 186 15.20 -15.99 -4.57
C ASP A 186 14.21 -14.93 -4.08
N VAL A 187 13.77 -15.01 -2.82
CA VAL A 187 12.94 -13.98 -2.18
C VAL A 187 13.67 -12.63 -2.17
N ARG A 188 14.98 -12.58 -1.87
CA ARG A 188 15.75 -11.34 -1.91
C ARG A 188 15.77 -10.74 -3.31
N VAL A 189 16.06 -11.55 -4.33
CA VAL A 189 16.09 -11.10 -5.72
C VAL A 189 14.71 -10.59 -6.16
N LEU A 190 13.63 -11.27 -5.75
CA LEU A 190 12.26 -10.85 -6.03
C LEU A 190 11.89 -9.53 -5.34
N LYS A 191 12.22 -9.36 -4.06
CA LYS A 191 12.05 -8.10 -3.33
C LYS A 191 12.82 -6.96 -3.99
N GLN A 192 14.07 -7.21 -4.39
CA GLN A 192 14.90 -6.23 -5.10
C GLN A 192 14.26 -5.82 -6.43
N PHE A 193 13.71 -6.77 -7.18
CA PHE A 193 12.99 -6.49 -8.42
C PHE A 193 11.79 -5.57 -8.19
N PHE A 194 10.96 -5.90 -7.19
CA PHE A 194 9.81 -5.05 -6.83
C PHE A 194 10.22 -3.65 -6.40
N LYS A 195 11.29 -3.51 -5.60
CA LYS A 195 11.85 -2.20 -5.22
C LYS A 195 12.33 -1.42 -6.45
N SER A 196 13.06 -2.08 -7.35
CA SER A 196 13.62 -1.46 -8.56
C SER A 196 12.54 -1.05 -9.58
N CYS A 197 11.39 -1.72 -9.57
CA CYS A 197 10.21 -1.35 -10.35
C CYS A 197 9.28 -0.37 -9.62
N HIS A 198 9.68 0.17 -8.46
CA HIS A 198 8.86 1.05 -7.62
C HIS A 198 7.47 0.49 -7.27
N CYS A 199 7.39 -0.83 -7.13
CA CYS A 199 6.16 -1.61 -6.88
C CYS A 199 6.25 -2.38 -5.56
N TYR A 200 7.06 -1.94 -4.60
CA TYR A 200 7.27 -2.63 -3.32
C TYR A 200 6.68 -1.86 -2.14
N GLY A 201 5.92 -2.57 -1.32
CA GLY A 201 5.41 -2.08 -0.05
C GLY A 201 4.46 -0.89 -0.17
N ASP A 202 4.33 -0.17 0.93
CA ASP A 202 3.49 1.00 1.12
C ASP A 202 4.10 2.30 0.57
N LYS A 203 5.40 2.29 0.24
CA LYS A 203 6.14 3.33 -0.50
C LYS A 203 6.19 3.11 -2.02
N SER A 204 5.31 2.24 -2.54
CA SER A 204 5.16 2.04 -3.99
C SER A 204 4.87 3.38 -4.68
N ALA A 205 5.56 3.68 -5.78
CA ALA A 205 5.24 4.84 -6.61
C ALA A 205 4.09 4.56 -7.57
N VAL A 206 3.87 3.28 -7.90
CA VAL A 206 2.79 2.82 -8.78
C VAL A 206 1.70 2.19 -7.92
N GLY A 207 0.49 2.73 -7.98
CA GLY A 207 -0.63 2.33 -7.13
C GLY A 207 -0.45 2.65 -5.65
N LYS A 208 -1.52 2.48 -4.87
CA LYS A 208 -1.57 2.84 -3.44
C LYS A 208 -0.60 2.01 -2.61
N ILE A 209 -0.50 0.71 -2.89
CA ILE A 209 0.41 -0.23 -2.25
C ILE A 209 0.85 -1.26 -3.30
N GLY A 210 2.15 -1.59 -3.30
CA GLY A 210 2.77 -2.59 -4.16
C GLY A 210 2.83 -3.98 -3.52
N PHE A 211 3.69 -4.85 -4.03
CA PHE A 211 3.96 -6.17 -3.46
C PHE A 211 4.65 -6.03 -2.11
N ILE A 212 4.20 -6.79 -1.11
CA ILE A 212 4.75 -6.77 0.25
C ILE A 212 5.72 -7.94 0.48
N GLY A 213 6.58 -7.84 1.48
CA GLY A 213 7.60 -8.86 1.75
C GLY A 213 7.03 -10.27 1.92
N TYR A 214 5.90 -10.40 2.62
CA TYR A 214 5.26 -11.70 2.82
C TYR A 214 4.61 -12.26 1.55
N SER A 215 4.11 -11.41 0.64
CA SER A 215 3.60 -11.90 -0.65
C SER A 215 4.74 -12.41 -1.53
N ALA A 216 5.91 -11.78 -1.50
CA ALA A 216 7.11 -12.30 -2.19
C ALA A 216 7.54 -13.67 -1.65
N GLU A 217 7.51 -13.84 -0.32
CA GLU A 217 7.81 -15.12 0.34
C GLU A 217 6.84 -16.22 -0.08
N LEU A 218 5.53 -15.92 -0.11
CA LEU A 218 4.51 -16.89 -0.54
C LEU A 218 4.58 -17.20 -2.05
N LEU A 219 4.88 -16.22 -2.91
CA LEU A 219 5.05 -16.48 -4.34
C LEU A 219 6.19 -17.47 -4.60
N ILE A 220 7.32 -17.32 -3.89
CA ILE A 220 8.43 -18.27 -3.99
C ILE A 220 8.06 -19.63 -3.39
N TYR A 221 7.30 -19.68 -2.30
CA TYR A 221 6.78 -20.92 -1.75
C TYR A 221 5.95 -21.69 -2.79
N TYR A 222 4.96 -21.05 -3.41
CA TYR A 222 4.06 -21.72 -4.35
C TYR A 222 4.70 -22.07 -5.70
N LEU A 223 5.61 -21.23 -6.20
CA LEU A 223 6.20 -21.40 -7.54
C LEU A 223 7.63 -21.97 -7.50
N GLY A 224 8.16 -22.22 -6.31
CA GLY A 224 9.43 -22.91 -6.06
C GLY A 224 10.66 -22.02 -6.17
N ASN A 225 10.78 -21.19 -7.21
CA ASN A 225 11.94 -20.31 -7.43
C ASN A 225 11.55 -19.03 -8.21
N ILE A 226 12.45 -18.04 -8.23
CA ILE A 226 12.19 -16.74 -8.88
C ILE A 226 11.92 -16.86 -10.39
N LEU A 227 12.61 -17.76 -11.11
CA LEU A 227 12.41 -17.91 -12.54
C LEU A 227 10.98 -18.39 -12.84
N ASN A 228 10.47 -19.32 -12.04
CA ASN A 228 9.10 -19.78 -12.13
C ASN A 228 8.11 -18.68 -11.75
N VAL A 229 8.41 -17.86 -10.73
CA VAL A 229 7.59 -16.67 -10.42
C VAL A 229 7.48 -15.76 -11.64
N PHE A 230 8.60 -15.47 -12.31
CA PHE A 230 8.59 -14.60 -13.49
C PHE A 230 7.84 -15.22 -14.68
N LYS A 231 8.08 -16.51 -14.96
CA LYS A 231 7.40 -17.22 -16.06
C LYS A 231 5.88 -17.27 -15.91
N HIS A 232 5.37 -17.32 -14.68
CA HIS A 232 3.94 -17.40 -14.38
C HIS A 232 3.36 -16.08 -13.82
N PHE A 233 4.09 -14.97 -13.92
CA PHE A 233 3.69 -13.71 -13.29
C PHE A 233 2.38 -13.15 -13.87
N ASN A 234 2.14 -13.37 -15.17
CA ASN A 234 0.89 -12.98 -15.84
C ASN A 234 -0.32 -13.85 -15.42
N GLU A 235 -0.10 -14.97 -14.73
CA GLU A 235 -1.14 -15.87 -14.24
C GLU A 235 -1.62 -15.51 -12.83
N LEU A 236 -0.92 -14.62 -12.11
CA LEU A 236 -1.28 -14.26 -10.74
C LEU A 236 -2.71 -13.70 -10.62
N LYS A 237 -3.19 -12.99 -11.65
CA LYS A 237 -4.57 -12.47 -11.72
C LYS A 237 -5.60 -13.52 -12.20
N LYS A 238 -5.14 -14.61 -12.84
CA LYS A 238 -6.00 -15.65 -13.42
C LYS A 238 -6.35 -16.72 -12.39
N LYS A 239 -5.42 -17.06 -11.50
CA LYS A 239 -5.56 -18.16 -10.54
C LYS A 239 -5.19 -17.72 -9.12
N PRO A 240 -6.03 -18.01 -8.11
CA PRO A 240 -5.67 -17.80 -6.72
C PRO A 240 -4.61 -18.81 -6.26
N PHE A 241 -3.75 -18.38 -5.35
CA PHE A 241 -2.84 -19.26 -4.61
C PHE A 241 -3.46 -19.56 -3.26
N ASP A 242 -3.93 -20.80 -3.05
CA ASP A 242 -4.63 -21.18 -1.83
C ASP A 242 -4.06 -22.45 -1.19
N PHE A 243 -3.46 -22.28 -0.01
CA PHE A 243 -2.91 -23.36 0.81
C PHE A 243 -3.98 -24.39 1.19
N TYR A 244 -5.23 -23.97 1.31
CA TYR A 244 -6.35 -24.83 1.74
C TYR A 244 -7.09 -25.49 0.58
N SER A 245 -6.56 -25.37 -0.66
CA SER A 245 -7.10 -26.04 -1.84
C SER A 245 -8.58 -25.76 -2.14
N ARG A 246 -9.10 -24.58 -1.78
CA ARG A 246 -10.48 -24.20 -2.13
C ARG A 246 -10.57 -23.79 -3.59
N SER A 247 -11.76 -23.97 -4.16
CA SER A 247 -12.04 -23.56 -5.53
C SER A 247 -12.14 -22.03 -5.66
N VAL A 248 -11.91 -21.53 -6.88
CA VAL A 248 -12.13 -20.11 -7.23
C VAL A 248 -13.55 -19.65 -6.87
N LYS A 249 -14.55 -20.53 -7.01
CA LYS A 249 -15.95 -20.22 -6.68
C LYS A 249 -16.14 -20.00 -5.19
N GLU A 250 -15.48 -20.78 -4.34
CA GLU A 250 -15.53 -20.61 -2.88
C GLU A 250 -14.85 -19.31 -2.44
N LEU A 251 -13.66 -19.02 -2.99
CA LEU A 251 -12.93 -17.79 -2.66
C LEU A 251 -13.69 -16.53 -3.09
N LYS A 252 -14.36 -16.56 -4.26
CA LYS A 252 -15.20 -15.45 -4.74
C LYS A 252 -16.45 -15.19 -3.89
N LYS A 253 -16.89 -16.16 -3.06
CA LYS A 253 -18.01 -15.96 -2.12
C LYS A 253 -17.60 -15.18 -0.87
N ILE A 254 -16.31 -15.03 -0.61
CA ILE A 254 -15.80 -14.30 0.56
C ILE A 254 -15.95 -12.79 0.30
N PRO A 255 -16.85 -12.07 1.02
CA PRO A 255 -17.21 -10.71 0.67
C PRO A 255 -16.05 -9.72 0.66
N HIS A 256 -15.12 -9.86 1.62
CA HIS A 256 -13.97 -8.96 1.75
C HIS A 256 -12.80 -9.28 0.81
N PHE A 257 -12.92 -10.30 -0.05
CA PHE A 257 -11.98 -10.53 -1.17
C PHE A 257 -12.50 -9.92 -2.48
N LYS A 258 -13.72 -9.40 -2.49
CA LYS A 258 -14.35 -8.85 -3.69
C LYS A 258 -13.65 -7.56 -4.09
N GLY A 259 -13.09 -7.54 -5.31
CA GLY A 259 -12.39 -6.39 -5.87
C GLY A 259 -10.87 -6.42 -5.65
N ASP A 260 -10.35 -7.40 -4.90
CA ASP A 260 -8.91 -7.58 -4.77
C ASP A 260 -8.28 -7.96 -6.12
N CYS A 261 -7.13 -7.35 -6.44
CA CYS A 261 -6.44 -7.59 -7.72
C CYS A 261 -5.90 -9.03 -7.81
N LEU A 262 -5.26 -9.50 -6.75
CA LEU A 262 -4.65 -10.81 -6.64
C LEU A 262 -5.18 -11.51 -5.40
N ILE A 263 -5.25 -12.85 -5.45
CA ILE A 263 -5.66 -13.67 -4.31
C ILE A 263 -4.52 -14.61 -3.94
N ILE A 264 -3.84 -14.30 -2.83
CA ILE A 264 -2.81 -15.15 -2.22
C ILE A 264 -3.27 -15.40 -0.79
N ILE A 265 -3.79 -16.60 -0.53
CA ILE A 265 -4.29 -16.95 0.79
C ILE A 265 -3.14 -17.19 1.74
N ASP A 266 -3.30 -16.64 2.94
CA ASP A 266 -2.42 -16.79 4.08
C ASP A 266 -2.49 -18.24 4.64
N PRO A 267 -1.39 -19.01 4.65
CA PRO A 267 -1.35 -20.37 5.23
C PRO A 267 -1.67 -20.44 6.73
N ILE A 268 -1.58 -19.31 7.44
CA ILE A 268 -1.84 -19.19 8.88
C ILE A 268 -3.31 -18.82 9.15
N ASP A 269 -3.93 -18.05 8.26
CA ASP A 269 -5.31 -17.59 8.39
C ASP A 269 -6.08 -17.73 7.06
N LYS A 270 -6.87 -18.81 6.95
CA LYS A 270 -7.68 -19.13 5.77
C LYS A 270 -8.62 -18.01 5.30
N ASN A 271 -8.96 -17.06 6.16
CA ASN A 271 -9.87 -15.96 5.86
C ASN A 271 -9.13 -14.69 5.41
N ARG A 272 -7.80 -14.74 5.29
CA ARG A 272 -6.99 -13.59 4.91
C ARG A 272 -6.40 -13.75 3.50
N ASN A 273 -6.63 -12.74 2.66
CA ASN A 273 -5.87 -12.55 1.44
C ASN A 273 -4.64 -11.67 1.75
N VAL A 274 -3.45 -12.22 1.60
CA VAL A 274 -2.17 -11.50 1.80
C VAL A 274 -1.99 -10.39 0.75
N ALA A 275 -2.61 -10.56 -0.42
CA ALA A 275 -2.47 -9.65 -1.55
C ALA A 275 -3.60 -8.60 -1.66
N SER A 276 -4.49 -8.49 -0.66
CA SER A 276 -5.64 -7.58 -0.72
C SER A 276 -5.27 -6.10 -0.90
N ALA A 277 -4.10 -5.70 -0.39
CA ALA A 277 -3.61 -4.35 -0.53
C ALA A 277 -2.92 -4.07 -1.88
N ILE A 278 -2.50 -5.10 -2.62
CA ILE A 278 -1.70 -4.94 -3.84
C ILE A 278 -2.57 -4.29 -4.92
N SER A 279 -2.15 -3.11 -5.37
CA SER A 279 -2.88 -2.32 -6.35
C SER A 279 -2.79 -2.94 -7.75
N ASP A 280 -3.91 -2.91 -8.50
CA ASP A 280 -3.96 -3.41 -9.89
C ASP A 280 -2.94 -2.71 -10.80
N LYS A 281 -2.73 -1.41 -10.61
CA LYS A 281 -1.69 -0.63 -11.31
C LYS A 281 -0.28 -1.18 -11.05
N ALA A 282 0.04 -1.49 -9.79
CA ALA A 282 1.34 -2.03 -9.39
C ALA A 282 1.58 -3.41 -10.01
N TYR A 283 0.57 -4.29 -9.97
CA TYR A 283 0.63 -5.59 -10.62
C TYR A 283 0.86 -5.46 -12.12
N LYS A 284 0.08 -4.63 -12.82
CA LYS A 284 0.16 -4.46 -14.27
C LYS A 284 1.52 -3.93 -14.72
N TYR A 285 2.04 -2.89 -14.07
CA TYR A 285 3.37 -2.36 -14.36
C TYR A 285 4.46 -3.40 -14.09
N CYS A 286 4.40 -4.06 -12.93
CA CYS A 286 5.38 -5.07 -12.56
C CYS A 286 5.35 -6.28 -13.52
N ASN A 287 4.17 -6.73 -13.93
CA ASN A 287 4.00 -7.80 -14.92
C ASN A 287 4.64 -7.45 -16.26
N HIS A 288 4.50 -6.19 -16.70
CA HIS A 288 5.19 -5.73 -17.90
C HIS A 288 6.71 -5.73 -17.74
N LYS A 289 7.23 -5.27 -16.59
CA LYS A 289 8.67 -5.32 -16.30
C LYS A 289 9.23 -6.73 -16.23
N VAL A 290 8.45 -7.68 -15.71
CA VAL A 290 8.81 -9.11 -15.74
C VAL A 290 8.88 -9.61 -17.19
N PHE A 291 7.90 -9.25 -18.02
CA PHE A 291 7.92 -9.60 -19.44
C PHE A 291 9.16 -9.03 -20.15
N GLU A 292 9.48 -7.74 -19.99
CA GLU A 292 10.67 -7.12 -20.59
C GLU A 292 11.96 -7.82 -20.12
N PHE A 293 12.08 -8.14 -18.82
CA PHE A 293 13.22 -8.85 -18.28
C PHE A 293 13.38 -10.25 -18.88
N LEU A 294 12.28 -11.00 -19.06
CA LEU A 294 12.32 -12.34 -19.65
C LEU A 294 12.74 -12.31 -21.13
N GLN A 295 12.45 -11.24 -21.86
CA GLN A 295 12.89 -11.06 -23.25
C GLN A 295 14.37 -10.67 -23.34
N THR A 296 14.80 -9.70 -22.54
CA THR A 296 16.17 -9.18 -22.56
C THR A 296 16.74 -9.07 -21.14
N PRO A 297 17.23 -10.19 -20.57
CA PRO A 297 17.70 -10.24 -19.18
C PRO A 297 18.89 -9.30 -18.95
N ASN A 298 18.80 -8.45 -17.92
CA ASN A 298 19.85 -7.50 -17.58
C ASN A 298 19.81 -7.12 -16.09
N THR A 299 20.97 -6.89 -15.47
CA THR A 299 21.08 -6.44 -14.07
C THR A 299 20.44 -5.07 -13.81
N ASN A 300 20.22 -4.26 -14.85
CA ASN A 300 19.55 -2.96 -14.71
C ASN A 300 18.12 -3.04 -14.17
N PHE A 301 17.41 -4.17 -14.35
CA PHE A 301 16.07 -4.39 -13.77
C PHE A 301 16.08 -4.53 -12.23
N PHE A 302 17.26 -4.73 -11.65
CA PHE A 302 17.45 -4.89 -10.20
C PHE A 302 18.19 -3.71 -9.57
N LYS A 303 18.46 -2.65 -10.34
CA LYS A 303 19.06 -1.41 -9.81
C LYS A 303 17.93 -0.45 -9.45
N LEU A 304 17.88 -0.04 -8.19
CA LEU A 304 17.01 1.05 -7.77
C LEU A 304 17.53 2.35 -8.40
N LYS A 305 16.74 2.91 -9.32
CA LYS A 305 17.03 4.20 -9.96
C LYS A 305 15.98 5.20 -9.49
N PRO A 306 16.35 6.48 -9.31
CA PRO A 306 15.34 7.51 -9.08
C PRO A 306 14.41 7.61 -10.30
N ILE A 307 13.13 7.88 -10.05
CA ILE A 307 12.18 8.17 -11.13
C ILE A 307 12.67 9.43 -11.87
N PRO A 308 12.85 9.37 -13.20
CA PRO A 308 13.32 10.52 -13.96
C PRO A 308 12.24 11.60 -14.04
N GLU A 309 12.67 12.85 -14.14
CA GLU A 309 11.78 13.95 -14.47
C GLU A 309 11.24 13.80 -15.90
N LYS A 310 9.94 14.01 -16.09
CA LYS A 310 9.35 14.02 -17.42
C LYS A 310 9.98 15.12 -18.27
N ASN A 311 10.44 14.76 -19.46
CA ASN A 311 10.86 15.75 -20.46
C ASN A 311 9.62 16.38 -21.11
N LEU A 312 9.48 17.70 -20.96
CA LEU A 312 8.34 18.47 -21.45
C LEU A 312 8.67 19.31 -22.70
N ALA A 313 9.81 19.05 -23.34
CA ALA A 313 10.21 19.76 -24.55
C ALA A 313 9.27 19.48 -25.73
N ASN A 314 8.72 18.26 -25.82
CA ASN A 314 7.76 17.91 -26.86
C ASN A 314 6.34 18.38 -26.48
N LYS A 315 5.95 19.55 -26.98
CA LYS A 315 4.62 20.11 -26.76
C LYS A 315 3.53 19.45 -27.60
N GLU A 316 3.90 18.61 -28.56
CA GLU A 316 2.98 17.96 -29.50
C GLU A 316 2.53 16.57 -29.03
N ASP A 317 3.02 16.07 -27.88
CA ASP A 317 2.56 14.80 -27.31
C ASP A 317 1.06 14.91 -26.91
N PRO A 318 0.14 14.23 -27.60
CA PRO A 318 -1.30 14.33 -27.36
C PRO A 318 -1.72 13.81 -25.98
N ILE A 319 -0.90 12.97 -25.33
CA ILE A 319 -1.16 12.53 -23.96
C ILE A 319 -0.93 13.70 -23.01
N LEU A 320 0.10 14.51 -23.21
CA LEU A 320 0.47 15.60 -22.30
C LEU A 320 -0.53 16.76 -22.32
N SER A 321 -1.23 16.99 -23.44
CA SER A 321 -2.31 17.99 -23.50
C SER A 321 -3.50 17.66 -22.60
N ASN A 322 -3.69 16.37 -22.32
CA ASN A 322 -4.78 15.84 -21.50
C ASN A 322 -4.34 15.54 -20.06
N VAL A 323 -3.11 15.89 -19.70
CA VAL A 323 -2.57 15.66 -18.36
C VAL A 323 -2.51 16.96 -17.56
N TYR A 324 -2.86 16.82 -16.28
CA TYR A 324 -2.96 17.86 -15.29
C TYR A 324 -2.27 17.43 -14.00
N ILE A 325 -1.91 18.40 -13.17
CA ILE A 325 -1.22 18.12 -11.91
C ILE A 325 -1.73 19.02 -10.79
N ILE A 326 -1.80 18.45 -9.59
CA ILE A 326 -1.93 19.15 -8.32
C ILE A 326 -0.61 18.93 -7.57
N GLU A 327 0.15 20.00 -7.38
CA GLU A 327 1.41 19.97 -6.62
C GLU A 327 1.16 20.43 -5.19
N LEU A 328 1.50 19.59 -4.20
CA LEU A 328 1.22 19.86 -2.79
C LEU A 328 2.48 19.79 -1.94
N LYS A 329 2.47 20.54 -0.85
CA LYS A 329 3.43 20.44 0.24
C LYS A 329 2.72 19.98 1.51
N ASN A 330 3.25 18.96 2.17
CA ASN A 330 2.82 18.62 3.53
C ASN A 330 3.42 19.63 4.51
N GLU A 331 2.58 20.25 5.33
CA GLU A 331 3.00 21.23 6.35
C GLU A 331 3.02 20.63 7.75
N ASN A 332 2.70 19.33 7.89
CA ASN A 332 2.69 18.64 9.17
C ASN A 332 3.41 17.29 9.10
N ASP A 333 4.68 17.31 9.51
CA ASP A 333 5.56 16.15 9.51
C ASP A 333 5.25 15.15 10.65
N LYS A 334 4.36 15.52 11.58
CA LYS A 334 3.90 14.60 12.64
C LYS A 334 2.87 13.60 12.14
N ILE A 335 2.23 13.87 11.00
CA ILE A 335 1.26 12.94 10.41
C ILE A 335 2.03 11.88 9.64
N HIS A 336 1.87 10.62 10.03
CA HIS A 336 2.49 9.50 9.33
C HIS A 336 2.06 9.47 7.86
N TYR A 337 3.01 9.24 6.96
CA TYR A 337 2.80 9.37 5.51
C TYR A 337 1.68 8.47 4.97
N THR A 338 1.41 7.32 5.59
CA THR A 338 0.30 6.42 5.17
C THR A 338 -1.08 7.09 5.32
N ILE A 339 -1.27 7.94 6.34
CA ILE A 339 -2.51 8.72 6.51
C ILE A 339 -2.63 9.75 5.39
N ASN A 340 -1.52 10.43 5.08
CA ASN A 340 -1.42 11.38 3.98
C ASN A 340 -1.74 10.71 2.65
N ARG A 341 -1.15 9.55 2.38
CA ARG A 341 -1.43 8.74 1.20
C ARG A 341 -2.90 8.41 1.06
N ASP A 342 -3.50 7.84 2.10
CA ASP A 342 -4.88 7.41 2.07
C ASP A 342 -5.85 8.57 1.81
N LYS A 343 -5.58 9.75 2.37
CA LYS A 343 -6.33 10.98 2.09
C LYS A 343 -6.16 11.47 0.65
N LEU A 344 -4.94 11.46 0.10
CA LEU A 344 -4.69 11.91 -1.27
C LEU A 344 -5.28 10.97 -2.32
N TYR A 345 -5.22 9.65 -2.11
CA TYR A 345 -5.94 8.69 -2.96
C TYR A 345 -7.45 8.89 -2.87
N SER A 346 -8.00 9.16 -1.66
CA SER A 346 -9.41 9.49 -1.51
C SER A 346 -9.80 10.77 -2.25
N LEU A 347 -8.92 11.78 -2.28
CA LEU A 347 -9.13 13.00 -3.07
C LEU A 347 -9.11 12.69 -4.57
N GLY A 348 -8.15 11.89 -5.05
CA GLY A 348 -8.07 11.46 -6.45
C GLY A 348 -9.31 10.68 -6.91
N GLU A 349 -9.80 9.73 -6.11
CA GLU A 349 -11.05 9.01 -6.39
C GLU A 349 -12.26 9.94 -6.40
N SER A 350 -12.30 10.91 -5.48
CA SER A 350 -13.36 11.92 -5.46
C SER A 350 -13.35 12.81 -6.71
N ILE A 351 -12.17 13.26 -7.15
CA ILE A 351 -12.00 14.03 -8.40
C ILE A 351 -12.47 13.19 -9.60
N LYS A 352 -12.09 11.91 -9.66
CA LYS A 352 -12.52 10.99 -10.70
C LYS A 352 -14.05 10.86 -10.72
N VAL A 353 -14.67 10.47 -9.60
CA VAL A 353 -16.12 10.25 -9.54
C VAL A 353 -16.92 11.50 -9.93
N ASN A 354 -16.51 12.68 -9.48
CA ASN A 354 -17.20 13.96 -9.77
C ASN A 354 -16.79 14.60 -11.11
N GLY A 355 -15.68 14.13 -11.69
CA GLY A 355 -15.17 14.59 -12.98
C GLY A 355 -15.67 13.75 -14.16
N GLU A 356 -15.85 12.44 -13.98
CA GLU A 356 -16.36 11.54 -15.03
C GLU A 356 -17.87 11.70 -15.24
N LYS A 357 -18.62 12.05 -14.18
CA LYS A 357 -20.09 12.14 -14.21
C LYS A 357 -20.62 13.36 -13.47
N GLU A 358 -21.71 13.91 -14.01
CA GLU A 358 -22.58 14.85 -13.31
C GLU A 358 -23.37 14.14 -12.19
N PHE A 359 -23.96 14.89 -11.27
CA PHE A 359 -24.89 14.36 -10.26
C PHE A 359 -26.06 13.58 -10.88
N SER A 360 -26.46 13.96 -12.09
CA SER A 360 -27.49 13.31 -12.89
C SER A 360 -27.02 12.03 -13.62
N HIS A 361 -25.77 11.61 -13.39
CA HIS A 361 -25.09 10.53 -14.10
C HIS A 361 -24.80 10.78 -15.58
N ALA A 362 -25.08 11.98 -16.11
CA ALA A 362 -24.63 12.36 -17.44
C ALA A 362 -23.10 12.38 -17.53
N GLU A 363 -22.56 11.99 -18.67
CA GLU A 363 -21.12 12.03 -18.92
C GLU A 363 -20.59 13.47 -18.85
N ARG A 364 -19.39 13.61 -18.30
CA ARG A 364 -18.71 14.89 -18.16
C ARG A 364 -17.37 14.86 -18.87
N PHE A 365 -16.24 14.80 -18.18
CA PHE A 365 -14.91 14.92 -18.78
C PHE A 365 -14.33 13.60 -19.35
N GLY A 366 -15.20 12.63 -19.69
CA GLY A 366 -14.79 11.29 -20.11
C GLY A 366 -14.09 10.50 -19.00
N LYS A 367 -13.19 9.58 -19.35
CA LYS A 367 -12.40 8.81 -18.39
C LYS A 367 -11.33 9.64 -17.72
N ILE A 368 -11.19 9.46 -16.40
CA ILE A 368 -10.15 10.07 -15.59
C ILE A 368 -9.29 8.99 -14.93
N PHE A 369 -7.98 9.08 -15.15
CA PHE A 369 -6.99 8.28 -14.46
C PHE A 369 -6.09 9.21 -13.66
N PHE A 370 -5.65 8.78 -12.48
CA PHE A 370 -4.73 9.56 -11.68
C PHE A 370 -3.68 8.67 -11.05
N GLU A 371 -2.58 9.26 -10.62
CA GLU A 371 -1.68 8.64 -9.66
C GLU A 371 -1.14 9.66 -8.66
N VAL A 372 -0.79 9.18 -7.47
CA VAL A 372 -0.18 10.00 -6.42
C VAL A 372 1.28 9.62 -6.24
N TYR A 373 2.17 10.60 -6.32
CA TYR A 373 3.60 10.44 -6.11
C TYR A 373 4.04 11.18 -4.85
N PHE A 374 4.89 10.54 -4.04
CA PHE A 374 5.40 11.07 -2.78
C PHE A 374 6.90 11.31 -2.89
N GLU A 375 7.34 12.53 -2.61
CA GLU A 375 8.75 12.88 -2.45
C GLU A 375 8.97 13.28 -0.98
N ASP A 376 9.09 12.26 -0.11
CA ASP A 376 9.15 12.42 1.34
C ASP A 376 10.32 13.32 1.79
N GLU A 377 11.47 13.25 1.12
CA GLU A 377 12.64 14.09 1.42
C GLU A 377 12.35 15.59 1.30
N LYS A 378 11.37 15.97 0.48
CA LYS A 378 10.96 17.37 0.24
C LYS A 378 9.62 17.71 0.87
N ASN A 379 8.94 16.75 1.49
CA ASN A 379 7.54 16.86 1.91
C ASN A 379 6.61 17.29 0.75
N GLU A 380 6.93 16.90 -0.50
CA GLU A 380 6.18 17.25 -1.70
C GLU A 380 5.38 16.05 -2.21
N TYR A 381 4.04 16.15 -2.22
CA TYR A 381 3.15 15.05 -2.62
C TYR A 381 2.22 15.52 -3.74
N ASN A 382 2.26 14.84 -4.89
CA ASN A 382 1.64 15.35 -6.11
C ASN A 382 0.63 14.37 -6.68
N ILE A 383 -0.51 14.88 -7.15
CA ILE A 383 -1.51 14.10 -7.87
C ILE A 383 -1.41 14.46 -9.35
N ALA A 384 -0.97 13.52 -10.18
CA ALA A 384 -1.04 13.66 -11.63
C ALA A 384 -2.35 13.04 -12.13
N LEU A 385 -3.03 13.68 -13.08
CA LEU A 385 -4.32 13.24 -13.63
C LEU A 385 -4.30 13.29 -15.15
N TYR A 386 -4.83 12.26 -15.80
CA TYR A 386 -5.20 12.25 -17.20
C TYR A 386 -6.72 12.42 -17.31
N CYS A 387 -7.16 13.25 -18.23
CA CYS A 387 -8.55 13.56 -18.51
C CYS A 387 -8.83 13.39 -20.01
N GLU A 388 -9.74 12.49 -20.38
CA GLU A 388 -10.03 12.16 -21.77
C GLU A 388 -10.60 13.36 -22.55
N LYS A 389 -11.55 14.10 -21.95
CA LYS A 389 -12.25 15.23 -22.57
C LYS A 389 -12.10 16.47 -21.69
N PRO A 390 -10.96 17.19 -21.75
CA PRO A 390 -10.72 18.32 -20.86
C PRO A 390 -11.65 19.50 -21.08
N ASP A 391 -12.16 19.67 -22.30
CA ASP A 391 -13.14 20.69 -22.67
C ASP A 391 -14.41 20.01 -23.20
N ILE A 392 -15.55 20.41 -22.65
CA ILE A 392 -16.86 19.83 -22.97
C ILE A 392 -17.91 20.92 -23.21
N SER A 393 -19.07 20.55 -23.75
CA SER A 393 -20.16 21.50 -23.95
C SER A 393 -20.63 22.09 -22.62
N LYS A 394 -20.90 23.41 -22.62
CA LYS A 394 -21.46 24.15 -21.49
C LYS A 394 -22.84 23.64 -21.05
N THR A 395 -23.52 22.86 -21.88
CA THR A 395 -24.85 22.30 -21.57
C THR A 395 -24.93 20.81 -21.81
N TYR A 396 -25.82 20.12 -21.09
CA TYR A 396 -26.20 18.73 -21.34
C TYR A 396 -27.68 18.48 -21.12
N VAL A 397 -28.15 17.34 -21.59
CA VAL A 397 -29.52 16.90 -21.34
C VAL A 397 -29.55 16.05 -20.08
N ARG A 398 -30.34 16.47 -19.10
CA ARG A 398 -30.55 15.77 -17.82
C ARG A 398 -31.86 14.98 -17.86
N LYS A 399 -31.78 13.69 -17.53
CA LYS A 399 -32.93 12.81 -17.36
C LYS A 399 -33.76 13.22 -16.14
N GLY A 400 -35.06 13.36 -16.35
CA GLY A 400 -36.09 13.60 -15.34
C GLY A 400 -36.89 12.32 -15.03
N PRO A 401 -38.02 12.45 -14.33
CA PRO A 401 -38.86 11.31 -13.97
C PRO A 401 -39.57 10.71 -15.20
N PRO A 402 -40.04 9.45 -15.11
CA PRO A 402 -40.96 8.87 -16.09
C PRO A 402 -42.20 9.74 -16.26
N ILE A 403 -42.73 9.83 -17.48
CA ILE A 403 -43.95 10.62 -17.76
C ILE A 403 -45.15 10.08 -16.97
N THR A 404 -45.17 8.77 -16.70
CA THR A 404 -46.22 8.07 -15.96
C THR A 404 -46.26 8.42 -14.47
N GLU A 405 -45.17 8.95 -13.89
CA GLU A 405 -45.14 9.37 -12.49
C GLU A 405 -45.74 10.77 -12.35
N HIS A 406 -47.06 10.89 -12.47
CA HIS A 406 -47.78 12.17 -12.60
C HIS A 406 -47.36 13.25 -11.60
N PHE A 407 -47.17 12.91 -10.31
CA PHE A 407 -46.73 13.88 -9.30
C PHE A 407 -45.32 14.42 -9.59
N HIS A 408 -44.35 13.53 -9.85
CA HIS A 408 -42.97 13.91 -10.13
C HIS A 408 -42.84 14.61 -11.49
N ALA A 409 -43.56 14.12 -12.51
CA ALA A 409 -43.62 14.71 -13.83
C ALA A 409 -44.16 16.14 -13.80
N THR A 410 -45.28 16.37 -13.10
CA THR A 410 -45.87 17.71 -12.96
C THR A 410 -44.92 18.67 -12.26
N ASN A 411 -44.29 18.23 -11.16
CA ASN A 411 -43.32 19.06 -10.44
C ASN A 411 -42.06 19.35 -11.27
N PHE A 412 -41.61 18.39 -12.07
CA PHE A 412 -40.49 18.58 -12.98
C PHE A 412 -40.81 19.62 -14.07
N LYS A 413 -41.97 19.50 -14.73
CA LYS A 413 -42.45 20.45 -15.75
C LYS A 413 -42.61 21.87 -15.20
N LYS A 414 -43.04 22.02 -13.94
CA LYS A 414 -43.15 23.34 -13.28
C LYS A 414 -41.79 24.00 -13.02
N ARG A 415 -40.77 23.21 -12.67
CA ARG A 415 -39.43 23.72 -12.28
C ARG A 415 -38.50 23.99 -13.46
N ASN A 416 -38.79 23.43 -14.62
CA ASN A 416 -37.92 23.48 -15.79
C ASN A 416 -38.77 23.98 -16.96
N SER A 417 -38.53 25.18 -17.49
CA SER A 417 -39.34 25.76 -18.58
C SER A 417 -39.07 25.13 -19.95
N GLU A 418 -37.85 24.66 -20.19
CA GLU A 418 -37.40 24.05 -21.46
C GLU A 418 -37.30 22.51 -21.34
N TRP A 419 -38.38 21.87 -20.87
CA TRP A 419 -38.45 20.41 -20.82
C TRP A 419 -38.89 19.82 -22.16
N PHE A 420 -38.49 18.58 -22.43
CA PHE A 420 -38.98 17.80 -23.56
C PHE A 420 -39.17 16.32 -23.17
N GLU A 421 -39.91 15.57 -23.99
CA GLU A 421 -40.22 14.15 -23.77
C GLU A 421 -39.41 13.28 -24.75
N GLU A 422 -38.76 12.25 -24.23
CA GLU A 422 -38.01 11.28 -25.02
C GLU A 422 -37.97 9.94 -24.28
N GLU A 423 -38.24 8.84 -24.99
CA GLU A 423 -38.24 7.46 -24.45
C GLU A 423 -39.07 7.25 -23.17
N ASN A 424 -40.26 7.86 -23.06
CA ASN A 424 -41.14 7.81 -21.87
C ASN A 424 -40.61 8.53 -20.61
N TYR A 425 -39.58 9.36 -20.75
CA TYR A 425 -39.06 10.21 -19.68
C TYR A 425 -39.14 11.69 -20.05
N LEU A 426 -39.18 12.53 -19.01
CA LEU A 426 -38.95 13.96 -19.16
C LEU A 426 -37.45 14.26 -19.17
N TRP A 427 -37.06 15.27 -19.92
CA TRP A 427 -35.68 15.71 -20.05
C TRP A 427 -35.60 17.23 -20.00
N VAL A 428 -34.44 17.76 -19.61
CA VAL A 428 -34.20 19.21 -19.59
C VAL A 428 -32.76 19.53 -19.96
N LYS A 429 -32.57 20.56 -20.79
CA LYS A 429 -31.24 21.11 -21.05
C LYS A 429 -30.74 21.86 -19.81
N THR A 430 -29.61 21.41 -19.27
CA THR A 430 -29.00 21.92 -18.04
C THR A 430 -27.61 22.49 -18.35
N THR A 431 -27.26 23.60 -17.71
CA THR A 431 -25.93 24.21 -17.80
C THR A 431 -24.97 23.55 -16.80
N ARG A 432 -23.74 23.25 -17.24
CA ARG A 432 -22.69 22.73 -16.35
C ARG A 432 -22.10 23.83 -15.50
N GLU A 433 -21.72 23.47 -14.28
CA GLU A 433 -20.93 24.35 -13.40
C GLU A 433 -19.53 24.57 -13.98
N PHE A 434 -18.91 23.51 -14.52
CA PHE A 434 -17.61 23.57 -15.19
C PHE A 434 -17.66 22.81 -16.51
N ASP A 435 -17.23 23.46 -17.57
CA ASP A 435 -17.05 22.98 -18.95
C ASP A 435 -15.57 22.75 -19.31
N ASN A 436 -14.66 23.18 -18.45
CA ASN A 436 -13.22 22.97 -18.56
C ASN A 436 -12.67 22.26 -17.31
N PHE A 437 -11.88 21.21 -17.53
CA PHE A 437 -11.38 20.34 -16.48
C PHE A 437 -10.43 21.05 -15.51
N LEU A 438 -9.57 21.96 -15.99
CA LEU A 438 -8.65 22.70 -15.12
C LEU A 438 -9.42 23.62 -14.15
N LYS A 439 -10.49 24.26 -14.63
CA LYS A 439 -11.38 25.08 -13.76
C LYS A 439 -12.05 24.21 -12.69
N PHE A 440 -12.59 23.06 -13.09
CA PHE A 440 -13.16 22.08 -12.16
C PHE A 440 -12.12 21.62 -11.12
N LEU A 441 -10.95 21.17 -11.58
CA LEU A 441 -9.87 20.65 -10.74
C LEU A 441 -9.41 21.69 -9.72
N THR A 442 -9.24 22.95 -10.15
CA THR A 442 -8.81 24.05 -9.30
C THR A 442 -9.81 24.33 -8.18
N THR A 443 -11.09 24.44 -8.51
CA THR A 443 -12.15 24.76 -7.54
C THR A 443 -12.42 23.57 -6.61
N PHE A 444 -12.57 22.37 -7.18
CA PHE A 444 -12.88 21.15 -6.43
C PHE A 444 -11.79 20.83 -5.42
N SER A 445 -10.52 20.84 -5.85
CA SER A 445 -9.38 20.51 -4.99
C SER A 445 -9.25 21.47 -3.82
N LYS A 446 -9.41 22.78 -4.04
CA LYS A 446 -9.37 23.79 -2.96
C LYS A 446 -10.42 23.55 -1.87
N SER A 447 -11.60 23.04 -2.24
CA SER A 447 -12.69 22.78 -1.28
C SER A 447 -12.58 21.46 -0.51
N LYS A 448 -11.80 20.49 -1.02
CA LYS A 448 -11.72 19.12 -0.50
C LYS A 448 -10.33 18.72 0.01
N LEU A 449 -9.34 19.61 -0.12
CA LEU A 449 -7.97 19.32 0.29
C LEU A 449 -7.88 19.09 1.81
N PRO A 450 -7.13 18.08 2.28
CA PRO A 450 -6.89 17.91 3.70
C PRO A 450 -6.11 19.09 4.30
N ILE A 451 -6.45 19.47 5.53
CA ILE A 451 -5.94 20.67 6.22
C ILE A 451 -4.41 20.73 6.31
N ASN A 452 -3.73 19.58 6.34
CA ASN A 452 -2.28 19.51 6.45
C ASN A 452 -1.51 19.71 5.13
N PHE A 453 -2.22 19.97 4.03
CA PHE A 453 -1.62 20.21 2.72
C PHE A 453 -1.80 21.64 2.25
N LYS A 454 -0.72 22.18 1.69
CA LYS A 454 -0.71 23.43 0.94
C LYS A 454 -0.58 23.16 -0.55
N ILE A 455 -1.42 23.81 -1.34
CA ILE A 455 -1.33 23.78 -2.81
C ILE A 455 -0.18 24.68 -3.27
N LEU A 456 0.82 24.09 -3.91
CA LEU A 456 1.89 24.81 -4.58
C LEU A 456 1.50 25.22 -6.00
N ASN A 457 0.74 24.35 -6.68
CA ASN A 457 0.29 24.56 -8.05
C ASN A 457 -0.91 23.66 -8.41
N ILE A 458 -1.78 24.16 -9.28
CA ILE A 458 -2.71 23.32 -10.05
C ILE A 458 -2.63 23.79 -11.49
N SER A 459 -2.23 22.91 -12.40
CA SER A 459 -1.96 23.31 -13.77
C SER A 459 -2.06 22.15 -14.77
N ASN A 460 -1.97 22.48 -16.06
CA ASN A 460 -1.66 21.49 -17.09
C ASN A 460 -0.17 21.08 -17.05
N THR A 461 0.17 19.99 -17.73
CA THR A 461 1.53 19.44 -17.78
C THR A 461 2.63 20.47 -18.03
N PHE A 462 2.42 21.43 -18.92
CA PHE A 462 3.45 22.40 -19.35
C PHE A 462 3.76 23.50 -18.33
N ASN A 463 2.97 23.60 -17.26
CA ASN A 463 3.12 24.60 -16.22
C ASN A 463 3.43 23.97 -14.85
N VAL A 464 4.00 22.76 -14.84
CA VAL A 464 4.50 22.12 -13.61
C VAL A 464 5.68 22.91 -13.03
N ARG A 465 5.74 23.03 -11.69
CA ARG A 465 6.73 23.88 -11.00
C ARG A 465 7.85 23.11 -10.32
N THR A 466 7.54 21.94 -9.77
CA THR A 466 8.45 21.18 -8.92
C THR A 466 9.08 20.00 -9.66
N THR A 467 10.27 19.63 -9.22
CA THR A 467 10.96 18.40 -9.68
C THR A 467 10.13 17.14 -9.37
N SER A 468 9.52 17.07 -8.18
CA SER A 468 8.64 15.97 -7.79
C SER A 468 7.35 15.93 -8.62
N GLY A 469 6.86 17.10 -9.06
CA GLY A 469 5.73 17.22 -9.98
C GLY A 469 6.05 16.56 -11.33
N LYS A 470 7.21 16.86 -11.91
CA LYS A 470 7.67 16.22 -13.15
C LYS A 470 7.87 14.71 -13.01
N LYS A 471 8.35 14.22 -11.87
CA LYS A 471 8.43 12.78 -11.60
C LYS A 471 7.04 12.14 -11.51
N SER A 472 6.07 12.81 -10.89
CA SER A 472 4.67 12.36 -10.84
C SER A 472 4.07 12.20 -12.24
N LEU A 473 4.39 13.11 -13.17
CA LEU A 473 4.01 12.99 -14.58
C LEU A 473 4.62 11.76 -15.25
N THR A 474 5.90 11.44 -14.97
CA THR A 474 6.54 10.19 -15.44
C THR A 474 5.79 8.96 -14.92
N VAL A 475 5.49 8.92 -13.62
CA VAL A 475 4.74 7.81 -13.01
C VAL A 475 3.41 7.61 -13.73
N LEU A 476 2.61 8.66 -13.89
CA LEU A 476 1.32 8.55 -14.56
C LEU A 476 1.48 8.12 -16.02
N THR A 477 2.31 8.84 -16.80
CA THR A 477 2.33 8.69 -18.27
C THR A 477 3.10 7.49 -18.77
N GLU A 478 4.12 7.02 -18.04
CA GLU A 478 5.01 5.94 -18.49
C GLU A 478 4.85 4.66 -17.67
N MET A 479 4.43 4.76 -16.40
CA MET A 479 4.34 3.61 -15.50
C MET A 479 2.89 3.15 -15.25
N VAL A 480 1.90 4.01 -15.49
CA VAL A 480 0.48 3.73 -15.19
C VAL A 480 -0.36 3.66 -16.47
N LEU A 481 -0.54 4.77 -17.18
CA LEU A 481 -1.45 4.88 -18.34
C LEU A 481 -1.24 3.80 -19.41
N PRO A 482 0.00 3.43 -19.82
CA PRO A 482 0.22 2.45 -20.90
C PRO A 482 -0.32 1.05 -20.58
N TYR A 483 -0.64 0.77 -19.31
CA TYR A 483 -1.05 -0.54 -18.83
C TYR A 483 -2.49 -0.57 -18.31
N ILE A 484 -3.17 0.57 -18.24
CA ILE A 484 -4.58 0.63 -17.84
C ILE A 484 -5.51 0.31 -19.02
N THR A 485 -5.13 0.67 -20.24
CA THR A 485 -5.99 0.61 -21.45
C THR A 485 -5.92 -0.70 -22.24
N LYS A 486 -5.10 -1.67 -21.80
CA LYS A 486 -4.83 -2.93 -22.52
C LYS A 486 -5.66 -4.14 -22.08
N ASP A 487 -6.68 -3.95 -21.24
CA ASP A 487 -7.58 -5.04 -20.80
C ASP A 487 -8.87 -5.07 -21.62
#